data_AF-A0A803R6K8-F1
#
_entry.id   AF-A0A803R6K8-F1
#
_cell.length_a   1.000
_cell.length_b   1.000
_cell.length_c   1.000
_cell.angle_alpha   90.00
_cell.angle_beta   90.00
_cell.angle_gamma   90.00
#
_symmetry.space_group_name_H-M   'P 1'
#
loop_
_entity.id
_entity.type
_entity.pdbx_description
1 polymer ?
#
loop_
_entity_poly.entity_id
_entity_poly.type
_entity_poly.pdbx_seq_one_letter_code
_entity_poly.pdbx_strand_id
1 'polypeptide(L)'
;MIVRKPAHLFLDELGIAYDEQDTYVVIKHAALFTSTIMSKLLARPNVKLFNAVAAEDLIVKGDRVAGVVTNWALVSMNHDTQSCMDPNVMEAKVVVSSCGHDGPFGATGVKRLRSIGMIKSVPGMKALDMNAAEDAIVDLTREIVPGMIVTGMEVAEIDGSPRMGPTFGAMMMSGQKAAHLALKALGLPNAVDVQPELILAAADSADTADA
;
A
#
# COMPACT_ATOMS: atom_id res chain seq x y z
N MET A 1 14.97 -10.66 -7.21
CA MET A 1 13.62 -10.36 -6.67
C MET A 1 12.62 -11.11 -7.54
N ILE A 2 11.88 -12.05 -6.95
CA ILE A 2 10.92 -12.90 -7.68
C ILE A 2 9.59 -12.17 -7.82
N VAL A 3 9.02 -12.18 -9.03
CA VAL A 3 7.74 -11.55 -9.36
C VAL A 3 6.90 -12.56 -10.14
N ARG A 4 5.82 -13.05 -9.55
CA ARG A 4 4.89 -13.99 -10.21
C ARG A 4 4.15 -13.29 -11.35
N LYS A 5 4.02 -13.95 -12.51
CA LYS A 5 3.22 -13.43 -13.63
C LYS A 5 1.73 -13.38 -13.19
N PRO A 6 0.94 -12.37 -13.62
CA PRO A 6 1.23 -11.37 -14.66
C PRO A 6 1.92 -10.08 -14.15
N ALA A 7 2.36 -9.97 -12.90
CA ALA A 7 2.89 -8.71 -12.35
C ALA A 7 4.17 -8.18 -13.05
N HIS A 8 4.85 -9.00 -13.86
CA HIS A 8 5.95 -8.57 -14.74
C HIS A 8 5.58 -7.45 -15.72
N LEU A 9 4.32 -7.33 -16.12
CA LEU A 9 3.85 -6.28 -17.04
C LEU A 9 3.99 -4.87 -16.41
N PHE A 10 3.93 -4.77 -15.07
CA PHE A 10 4.26 -3.52 -14.38
C PHE A 10 5.76 -3.19 -14.46
N LEU A 11 6.62 -4.20 -14.55
CA LEU A 11 8.05 -3.98 -14.78
C LEU A 11 8.31 -3.45 -16.19
N ASP A 12 7.53 -3.90 -17.18
CA ASP A 12 7.56 -3.37 -18.55
C ASP A 12 7.19 -1.89 -18.57
N GLU A 13 6.10 -1.50 -17.89
CA GLU A 13 5.69 -0.09 -17.72
C GLU A 13 6.80 0.76 -17.10
N LEU A 14 7.51 0.21 -16.11
CA LEU A 14 8.61 0.89 -15.44
C LEU A 14 9.92 0.85 -16.25
N GLY A 15 10.01 0.06 -17.31
CA GLY A 15 11.23 -0.15 -18.11
C GLY A 15 12.33 -0.90 -17.34
N ILE A 16 11.96 -1.85 -16.48
CA ILE A 16 12.89 -2.60 -15.64
C ILE A 16 13.14 -3.97 -16.24
N ALA A 17 14.39 -4.22 -16.64
CA ALA A 17 14.80 -5.52 -17.15
C ALA A 17 14.71 -6.63 -16.08
N TYR A 18 14.31 -7.82 -16.52
CA TYR A 18 14.22 -9.03 -15.71
C TYR A 18 14.61 -10.26 -16.54
N ASP A 19 15.01 -11.32 -15.84
CA ASP A 19 15.19 -12.64 -16.44
C ASP A 19 13.85 -13.38 -16.43
N GLU A 20 13.41 -13.83 -17.59
CA GLU A 20 12.14 -14.52 -17.74
C GLU A 20 12.22 -15.99 -17.33
N GLN A 21 11.17 -16.48 -16.67
CA GLN A 21 10.92 -17.90 -16.37
C GLN A 21 9.45 -18.23 -16.75
N ASP A 22 9.06 -19.49 -16.66
CA ASP A 22 7.74 -19.95 -17.11
C ASP A 22 6.58 -19.17 -16.43
N THR A 23 6.52 -19.21 -15.11
CA THR A 23 5.41 -18.65 -14.31
C THR A 23 5.77 -17.39 -13.51
N TYR A 24 7.03 -16.95 -13.57
CA TYR A 24 7.53 -15.79 -12.84
C TYR A 24 8.69 -15.13 -13.60
N VAL A 25 9.13 -13.97 -13.12
CA VAL A 25 10.33 -13.29 -13.60
C VAL A 25 11.24 -12.93 -12.42
N VAL A 26 12.52 -12.70 -12.70
CA VAL A 26 13.51 -12.37 -11.68
C VAL A 26 14.20 -11.05 -12.01
N ILE A 27 14.04 -10.06 -11.14
CA ILE A 27 14.83 -8.83 -11.21
C ILE A 27 16.17 -9.07 -10.53
N LYS A 28 17.27 -8.74 -11.21
CA LYS A 28 18.64 -8.96 -10.73
C LYS A 28 18.90 -8.43 -9.31
N HIS A 29 18.24 -7.35 -8.91
CA HIS A 29 18.36 -6.78 -7.57
C HIS A 29 17.09 -6.05 -7.15
N ALA A 30 16.61 -6.26 -5.91
CA ALA A 30 15.40 -5.59 -5.41
C ALA A 30 15.54 -4.06 -5.38
N ALA A 31 16.74 -3.56 -5.05
CA ALA A 31 17.04 -2.13 -5.06
C ALA A 31 16.86 -1.47 -6.45
N LEU A 32 17.03 -2.22 -7.55
CA LEU A 32 16.75 -1.68 -8.89
C LEU A 32 15.28 -1.30 -8.99
N PHE A 33 14.38 -2.21 -8.61
CA PHE A 33 12.96 -1.92 -8.59
C PHE A 33 12.59 -0.74 -7.69
N THR A 34 13.02 -0.79 -6.42
CA THR A 34 12.60 0.22 -5.44
C THR A 34 13.16 1.62 -5.75
N SER A 35 14.39 1.71 -6.27
CA SER A 35 14.96 3.01 -6.67
C SER A 35 14.32 3.56 -7.94
N THR A 36 14.03 2.73 -8.95
CA THR A 36 13.38 3.16 -10.19
C THR A 36 11.97 3.68 -9.95
N ILE A 37 11.13 2.94 -9.21
CA ILE A 37 9.76 3.38 -8.92
C ILE A 37 9.74 4.66 -8.08
N MET A 38 10.64 4.77 -7.08
CA MET A 38 10.78 5.98 -6.27
C MET A 38 11.18 7.19 -7.13
N SER A 39 12.16 7.03 -8.03
CA SER A 39 12.60 8.10 -8.92
C SER A 39 11.45 8.60 -9.81
N LYS A 40 10.70 7.69 -10.44
CA LYS A 40 9.55 8.03 -11.30
C LYS A 40 8.43 8.70 -10.51
N LEU A 41 8.14 8.21 -9.29
CA LEU A 41 7.11 8.76 -8.41
C LEU A 41 7.43 10.20 -7.98
N LEU A 42 8.66 10.44 -7.52
CA LEU A 42 9.10 11.76 -7.04
C LEU A 42 9.22 12.80 -8.15
N ALA A 43 9.33 12.38 -9.41
CA ALA A 43 9.35 13.28 -10.56
C ALA A 43 7.95 13.84 -10.91
N ARG A 44 6.86 13.32 -10.31
CA ARG A 44 5.50 13.80 -10.58
C ARG A 44 5.25 15.15 -9.89
N PRO A 45 4.60 16.12 -10.57
CA PRO A 45 4.54 17.51 -10.09
C PRO A 45 3.78 17.71 -8.78
N ASN A 46 2.83 16.84 -8.47
CA ASN A 46 1.95 16.94 -7.29
C ASN A 46 2.23 15.85 -6.25
N VAL A 47 3.43 15.27 -6.27
CA VAL A 47 3.85 14.25 -5.30
C VAL A 47 4.84 14.85 -4.31
N LYS A 48 4.64 14.56 -3.03
CA LYS A 48 5.55 14.95 -1.96
C LYS A 48 5.87 13.74 -1.08
N LEU A 49 7.15 13.54 -0.81
CA LEU A 49 7.63 12.56 0.16
C LEU A 49 8.05 13.27 1.44
N PHE A 50 7.42 12.87 2.55
CA PHE A 50 7.82 13.24 3.90
C PHE A 50 8.44 12.01 4.56
N ASN A 51 9.72 11.77 4.31
CA ASN A 51 10.47 10.74 5.02
C ASN A 51 10.84 11.22 6.44
N ALA A 52 11.23 10.29 7.32
CA ALA A 52 11.49 10.54 8.74
C ALA A 52 10.28 11.12 9.52
N VAL A 53 9.08 10.95 8.97
CA VAL A 53 7.78 11.30 9.59
C VAL A 53 7.03 10.00 9.84
N ALA A 54 6.37 9.89 10.99
CA ALA A 54 5.47 8.80 11.33
C ALA A 54 4.02 9.31 11.40
N ALA A 55 3.09 8.52 10.87
CA ALA A 55 1.67 8.67 11.18
C ALA A 55 1.39 7.90 12.47
N GLU A 56 1.10 8.61 13.56
CA GLU A 56 0.93 8.03 14.89
C GLU A 56 -0.54 7.94 15.33
N ASP A 57 -1.44 8.65 14.66
CA ASP A 57 -2.89 8.52 14.85
C ASP A 57 -3.66 8.86 13.55
N LEU A 58 -4.98 8.72 13.57
CA LEU A 58 -5.90 9.00 12.48
C LEU A 58 -6.80 10.19 12.85
N ILE A 59 -7.12 11.01 11.86
CA ILE A 59 -8.19 12.01 11.98
C ILE A 59 -9.50 11.31 11.64
N VAL A 60 -10.47 11.29 12.56
CA VAL A 60 -11.79 10.65 12.34
C VAL A 60 -12.89 11.72 12.40
N LYS A 61 -13.75 11.75 11.38
CA LYS A 61 -14.93 12.62 11.29
C LYS A 61 -16.16 11.74 11.07
N GLY A 62 -16.97 11.55 12.12
CA GLY A 62 -18.08 10.59 12.08
C GLY A 62 -17.53 9.16 12.02
N ASP A 63 -17.94 8.40 11.01
CA ASP A 63 -17.47 7.04 10.72
C ASP A 63 -16.35 7.00 9.66
N ARG A 64 -15.82 8.17 9.26
CA ARG A 64 -14.84 8.32 8.19
C ARG A 64 -13.44 8.69 8.71
N VAL A 65 -12.42 8.02 8.19
CA VAL A 65 -11.03 8.48 8.28
C VAL A 65 -10.82 9.65 7.32
N ALA A 66 -10.44 10.80 7.87
CA ALA A 66 -10.33 12.09 7.17
C ALA A 66 -8.89 12.62 7.12
N GLY A 67 -7.89 11.81 7.49
CA GLY A 67 -6.49 12.20 7.50
C GLY A 67 -5.67 11.45 8.52
N VAL A 68 -4.44 11.93 8.74
CA VAL A 68 -3.47 11.34 9.66
C VAL A 68 -2.91 12.39 10.60
N VAL A 69 -2.59 11.95 11.82
CA VAL A 69 -1.83 12.70 12.81
C VAL A 69 -0.37 12.29 12.67
N THR A 70 0.52 13.25 12.54
CA THR A 70 1.92 13.04 12.16
C THR A 70 2.88 13.65 13.16
N ASN A 71 4.00 12.98 13.39
CA ASN A 71 5.13 13.55 14.12
C ASN A 71 6.45 13.12 13.46
N TRP A 72 7.58 13.69 13.89
CA TRP A 72 8.87 13.13 13.53
C TRP A 72 8.96 11.70 14.04
N ALA A 73 9.43 10.76 13.23
CA ALA A 73 9.47 9.35 13.60
C ALA A 73 10.25 9.11 14.91
N LEU A 74 11.32 9.87 15.14
CA LEU A 74 12.09 9.82 16.39
C LEU A 74 11.31 10.34 17.59
N VAL A 75 10.42 11.32 17.42
CA VAL A 75 9.55 11.78 18.52
C VAL A 75 8.52 10.70 18.83
N SER A 76 7.84 10.14 17.82
CA SER A 76 6.85 9.07 17.99
C SER A 76 7.42 7.82 18.68
N MET A 77 8.69 7.49 18.43
CA MET A 77 9.38 6.37 19.09
C MET A 77 9.79 6.65 20.54
N ASN A 78 9.70 7.89 21.01
CA ASN A 78 10.26 8.36 22.27
C ASN A 78 9.27 9.24 23.05
N HIS A 79 7.96 8.98 22.94
CA HIS A 79 6.94 9.70 23.71
C HIS A 79 7.17 9.57 25.23
N ASP A 80 7.69 8.44 25.70
CA ASP A 80 7.90 8.16 27.14
C ASP A 80 9.20 8.72 27.71
N THR A 81 10.06 9.37 26.91
CA THR A 81 11.41 9.78 27.35
C THR A 81 11.59 11.28 27.56
N GLN A 82 10.54 12.09 27.41
CA GLN A 82 10.62 13.56 27.36
C GLN A 82 9.28 14.23 27.71
N SER A 83 9.29 15.56 27.87
CA SER A 83 8.07 16.37 28.07
C SER A 83 7.23 16.47 26.80
N CYS A 84 5.99 15.98 26.84
CA CYS A 84 4.99 15.96 25.76
C CYS A 84 5.28 16.90 24.58
N MET A 85 5.61 16.32 23.42
CA MET A 85 5.76 17.02 22.15
C MET A 85 4.55 16.72 21.26
N ASP A 86 3.62 17.67 21.19
CA ASP A 86 2.38 17.52 20.43
C ASP A 86 2.64 17.27 18.93
N PRO A 87 1.78 16.47 18.27
CA PRO A 87 1.89 16.19 16.85
C PRO A 87 1.36 17.31 15.95
N ASN A 88 1.60 17.15 14.65
CA ASN A 88 0.96 17.90 13.58
C ASN A 88 -0.10 17.04 12.87
N VAL A 89 -0.84 17.60 11.90
CA VAL A 89 -1.93 16.91 11.20
C VAL A 89 -1.89 17.12 9.69
N MET A 90 -2.36 16.12 8.95
CA MET A 90 -2.60 16.19 7.51
C MET A 90 -3.99 15.65 7.19
N GLU A 91 -4.90 16.52 6.74
CA GLU A 91 -6.22 16.09 6.28
C GLU A 91 -6.13 15.49 4.87
N ALA A 92 -6.92 14.44 4.61
CA ALA A 92 -6.95 13.74 3.34
C ALA A 92 -8.37 13.29 2.98
N LYS A 93 -8.68 13.29 1.68
CA LYS A 93 -9.94 12.72 1.17
C LYS A 93 -9.94 11.20 1.27
N VAL A 94 -8.79 10.58 1.03
CA VAL A 94 -8.56 9.13 1.07
C VAL A 94 -7.19 8.90 1.70
N VAL A 95 -7.11 8.00 2.67
CA VAL A 95 -5.87 7.50 3.26
C VAL A 95 -5.62 6.08 2.73
N VAL A 96 -4.41 5.82 2.23
CA VAL A 96 -3.98 4.47 1.86
C VAL A 96 -2.94 4.01 2.87
N SER A 97 -3.27 2.97 3.64
CA SER A 97 -2.37 2.35 4.62
C SER A 97 -1.63 1.19 3.98
N SER A 98 -0.31 1.29 3.97
CA SER A 98 0.61 0.30 3.43
C SER A 98 1.80 0.10 4.38
N CYS A 99 1.53 0.05 5.69
CA CYS A 99 2.57 0.03 6.74
C CYS A 99 3.23 -1.34 6.93
N GLY A 100 2.94 -2.31 6.05
CA GLY A 100 3.42 -3.67 6.17
C GLY A 100 2.93 -4.36 7.45
N HIS A 101 3.66 -5.38 7.90
CA HIS A 101 3.26 -6.20 9.05
C HIS A 101 4.25 -6.17 10.23
N ASP A 102 5.45 -5.59 10.05
CA ASP A 102 6.56 -5.68 11.00
C ASP A 102 7.23 -4.31 11.25
N GLY A 103 8.17 -4.28 12.19
CA GLY A 103 8.89 -3.09 12.60
C GLY A 103 8.13 -2.26 13.64
N PRO A 104 8.71 -1.12 14.06
CA PRO A 104 8.16 -0.30 15.15
C PRO A 104 6.75 0.24 14.87
N PHE A 105 6.38 0.36 13.59
CA PHE A 105 5.08 0.86 13.13
C PHE A 105 4.36 -0.13 12.19
N GLY A 106 4.67 -1.43 12.32
CA GLY A 106 4.06 -2.47 11.50
C GLY A 106 2.55 -2.57 11.74
N ALA A 107 1.77 -2.50 10.66
CA ALA A 107 0.30 -2.54 10.68
C ALA A 107 -0.35 -1.50 11.61
N THR A 108 0.29 -0.32 11.77
CA THR A 108 -0.21 0.75 12.65
C THR A 108 -1.61 1.20 12.26
N GLY A 109 -1.94 1.30 10.96
CA GLY A 109 -3.23 1.75 10.50
C GLY A 109 -4.37 0.87 11.00
N VAL A 110 -4.29 -0.44 10.72
CA VAL A 110 -5.34 -1.40 11.13
C VAL A 110 -5.37 -1.63 12.64
N LYS A 111 -4.20 -1.65 13.31
CA LYS A 111 -4.14 -1.72 14.78
C LYS A 111 -4.80 -0.50 15.41
N ARG A 112 -4.60 0.70 14.84
CA ARG A 112 -5.22 1.92 15.34
C ARG A 112 -6.73 1.88 15.15
N LEU A 113 -7.23 1.54 13.95
CA LEU A 113 -8.67 1.36 13.68
C LEU A 113 -9.34 0.42 14.70
N ARG A 114 -8.68 -0.68 15.07
CA ARG A 114 -9.18 -1.60 16.10
C ARG A 114 -9.24 -0.94 17.47
N SER A 115 -8.17 -0.27 17.89
CA SER A 115 -8.10 0.36 19.22
C SER A 115 -9.14 1.47 19.43
N ILE A 116 -9.54 2.17 18.37
CA ILE A 116 -10.57 3.21 18.42
C ILE A 116 -11.98 2.66 18.11
N GLY A 117 -12.11 1.35 17.94
CA GLY A 117 -13.40 0.67 17.77
C GLY A 117 -14.04 0.78 16.39
N MET A 118 -13.31 1.24 15.36
CA MET A 118 -13.83 1.32 13.99
C MET A 118 -13.86 -0.04 13.29
N ILE A 119 -13.02 -1.00 13.72
CA ILE A 119 -13.08 -2.40 13.30
C ILE A 119 -13.05 -3.33 14.51
N LYS A 120 -13.61 -4.53 14.36
CA LYS A 120 -13.77 -5.48 15.46
C LYS A 120 -12.49 -6.21 15.83
N SER A 121 -11.68 -6.57 14.84
CA SER A 121 -10.54 -7.48 15.04
C SER A 121 -9.42 -7.23 14.05
N VAL A 122 -8.21 -7.57 14.49
CA VAL A 122 -7.00 -7.71 13.66
C VAL A 122 -6.42 -9.06 14.08
N PRO A 123 -6.80 -10.17 13.41
CA PRO A 123 -6.45 -11.53 13.80
C PRO A 123 -4.95 -11.83 13.70
N GLY A 124 -4.20 -11.04 12.91
CA GLY A 124 -2.75 -11.19 12.73
C GLY A 124 -2.41 -12.15 11.59
N MET A 125 -1.27 -11.88 10.93
CA MET A 125 -0.76 -12.66 9.81
C MET A 125 -0.48 -14.12 10.20
N LYS A 126 -0.80 -15.05 9.30
CA LYS A 126 -0.57 -16.49 9.47
C LYS A 126 0.82 -16.93 8.98
N ALA A 127 1.10 -18.23 9.11
CA ALA A 127 2.30 -18.88 8.60
C ALA A 127 2.46 -18.71 7.07
N LEU A 128 3.65 -19.05 6.56
CA LEU A 128 3.99 -18.86 5.16
C LEU A 128 3.29 -19.88 4.25
N ASP A 129 2.57 -19.36 3.24
CA ASP A 129 2.03 -20.10 2.11
C ASP A 129 1.97 -19.13 0.92
N MET A 130 2.89 -19.26 -0.03
CA MET A 130 3.04 -18.31 -1.15
C MET A 130 1.82 -18.28 -2.06
N ASN A 131 1.25 -19.45 -2.36
CA ASN A 131 0.14 -19.55 -3.31
C ASN A 131 -1.10 -18.89 -2.73
N ALA A 132 -1.44 -19.23 -1.49
CA ALA A 132 -2.59 -18.63 -0.81
C ALA A 132 -2.37 -17.15 -0.46
N ALA A 133 -1.15 -16.76 -0.08
CA ALA A 133 -0.86 -15.39 0.34
C ALA A 133 -0.95 -14.39 -0.81
N GLU A 134 -0.32 -14.67 -1.96
CA GLU A 134 -0.26 -13.66 -3.04
C GLU A 134 -1.66 -13.32 -3.57
N ASP A 135 -2.53 -14.31 -3.76
CA ASP A 135 -3.90 -14.10 -4.20
C ASP A 135 -4.72 -13.37 -3.13
N ALA A 136 -4.67 -13.85 -1.89
CA ALA A 136 -5.43 -13.26 -0.79
C ALA A 136 -5.08 -11.77 -0.57
N ILE A 137 -3.82 -11.38 -0.69
CA ILE A 137 -3.41 -9.98 -0.51
C ILE A 137 -4.02 -9.08 -1.59
N VAL A 138 -4.01 -9.52 -2.85
CA VAL A 138 -4.61 -8.75 -3.94
C VAL A 138 -6.12 -8.71 -3.77
N ASP A 139 -6.77 -9.84 -3.49
CA ASP A 139 -8.22 -9.95 -3.37
C ASP A 139 -8.77 -9.12 -2.21
N LEU A 140 -8.10 -9.15 -1.06
CA LEU A 140 -8.56 -8.49 0.16
C LEU A 140 -8.13 -7.03 0.28
N THR A 141 -7.27 -6.53 -0.62
CA THR A 141 -6.99 -5.09 -0.72
C THR A 141 -8.27 -4.32 -1.01
N ARG A 142 -8.71 -3.48 -0.08
CA ARG A 142 -10.00 -2.77 -0.12
C ARG A 142 -10.04 -1.54 0.78
N GLU A 143 -11.09 -0.74 0.62
CA GLU A 143 -11.50 0.24 1.62
C GLU A 143 -12.08 -0.50 2.84
N ILE A 144 -11.38 -0.45 3.99
CA ILE A 144 -11.75 -1.18 5.21
C ILE A 144 -12.82 -0.44 6.00
N VAL A 145 -12.71 0.88 6.05
CA VAL A 145 -13.68 1.83 6.60
C VAL A 145 -13.75 3.03 5.67
N PRO A 146 -14.84 3.81 5.68
CA PRO A 146 -14.93 5.01 4.85
C PRO A 146 -13.70 5.90 4.99
N GLY A 147 -13.06 6.24 3.88
CA GLY A 147 -11.87 7.08 3.80
C GLY A 147 -10.53 6.38 3.99
N MET A 148 -10.47 5.06 4.26
CA MET A 148 -9.21 4.34 4.45
C MET A 148 -9.14 3.01 3.69
N ILE A 149 -8.19 2.94 2.75
CA ILE A 149 -7.84 1.75 1.97
C ILE A 149 -6.62 1.07 2.61
N VAL A 150 -6.62 -0.26 2.66
CA VAL A 150 -5.48 -1.05 3.15
C VAL A 150 -4.95 -1.93 2.01
N THR A 151 -3.62 -1.95 1.87
CA THR A 151 -2.92 -2.67 0.79
C THR A 151 -1.60 -3.28 1.27
N GLY A 152 -1.01 -4.15 0.46
CA GLY A 152 0.22 -4.87 0.77
C GLY A 152 0.08 -5.75 2.02
N MET A 153 1.19 -5.98 2.72
CA MET A 153 1.19 -6.93 3.85
C MET A 153 0.36 -6.51 5.06
N GLU A 154 -0.07 -5.26 5.17
CA GLU A 154 -1.00 -4.84 6.23
C GLU A 154 -2.37 -5.53 6.07
N VAL A 155 -2.72 -5.95 4.85
CA VAL A 155 -3.91 -6.78 4.56
C VAL A 155 -3.83 -8.13 5.29
N ALA A 156 -2.66 -8.76 5.36
CA ALA A 156 -2.52 -10.04 6.06
C ALA A 156 -2.83 -9.92 7.55
N GLU A 157 -2.53 -8.79 8.17
CA GLU A 157 -2.75 -8.55 9.59
C GLU A 157 -4.24 -8.40 9.92
N ILE A 158 -4.98 -7.67 9.08
CA ILE A 158 -6.41 -7.42 9.30
C ILE A 158 -7.30 -8.60 8.90
N ASP A 159 -6.93 -9.39 7.89
CA ASP A 159 -7.75 -10.50 7.42
C ASP A 159 -7.23 -11.89 7.88
N GLY A 160 -6.03 -11.96 8.46
CA GLY A 160 -5.45 -13.20 8.93
C GLY A 160 -5.04 -14.13 7.79
N SER A 161 -4.47 -13.53 6.73
CA SER A 161 -3.98 -14.25 5.56
C SER A 161 -2.56 -14.81 5.81
N PRO A 162 -2.14 -15.86 5.08
CA PRO A 162 -0.76 -16.32 5.06
C PRO A 162 0.20 -15.23 4.58
N ARG A 163 1.50 -15.41 4.85
CA ARG A 163 2.57 -14.58 4.28
C ARG A 163 3.22 -15.23 3.07
N MET A 164 3.75 -14.45 2.14
CA MET A 164 4.41 -14.98 0.94
C MET A 164 5.94 -15.04 1.04
N GLY A 165 6.58 -14.33 1.98
CA GLY A 165 8.04 -14.33 2.08
C GLY A 165 8.69 -13.59 0.88
N PRO A 166 9.72 -14.14 0.22
CA PRO A 166 10.55 -13.41 -0.74
C PRO A 166 10.02 -13.35 -2.19
N THR A 167 8.70 -13.23 -2.39
CA THR A 167 8.04 -12.97 -3.68
C THR A 167 7.21 -11.69 -3.60
N PHE A 168 7.17 -10.91 -4.69
CA PHE A 168 6.76 -9.50 -4.64
C PHE A 168 5.63 -9.14 -5.63
N GLY A 169 5.11 -10.10 -6.39
CA GLY A 169 4.05 -9.85 -7.38
C GLY A 169 2.80 -9.23 -6.74
N ALA A 170 2.32 -9.84 -5.67
CA ALA A 170 1.16 -9.35 -4.93
C ALA A 170 1.32 -7.94 -4.37
N MET A 171 2.55 -7.52 -4.00
CA MET A 171 2.79 -6.16 -3.52
C MET A 171 2.56 -5.12 -4.62
N MET A 172 2.98 -5.44 -5.85
CA MET A 172 2.76 -4.56 -7.00
C MET A 172 1.27 -4.47 -7.35
N MET A 173 0.64 -5.64 -7.45
CA MET A 173 -0.76 -5.77 -7.88
C MET A 173 -1.74 -5.20 -6.85
N SER A 174 -1.51 -5.44 -5.55
CA SER A 174 -2.31 -4.82 -4.49
C SER A 174 -2.14 -3.30 -4.46
N GLY A 175 -0.94 -2.77 -4.74
CA GLY A 175 -0.71 -1.34 -4.86
C GLY A 175 -1.51 -0.71 -6.01
N GLN A 176 -1.48 -1.34 -7.18
CA GLN A 176 -2.27 -0.92 -8.35
C GLN A 176 -3.78 -0.99 -8.07
N LYS A 177 -4.28 -2.07 -7.43
CA LYS A 177 -5.68 -2.16 -7.03
C LYS A 177 -6.07 -1.05 -6.06
N ALA A 178 -5.23 -0.76 -5.06
CA ALA A 178 -5.46 0.33 -4.12
C ALA A 178 -5.51 1.69 -4.81
N ALA A 179 -4.69 1.93 -5.84
CA ALA A 179 -4.73 3.15 -6.64
C ALA A 179 -6.08 3.32 -7.35
N HIS A 180 -6.62 2.25 -7.96
CA HIS A 180 -7.93 2.32 -8.61
C HIS A 180 -9.09 2.47 -7.61
N LEU A 181 -9.00 1.83 -6.45
CA LEU A 181 -9.96 2.05 -5.37
C LEU A 181 -9.93 3.51 -4.86
N ALA A 182 -8.75 4.12 -4.78
CA ALA A 182 -8.62 5.53 -4.41
C ALA A 182 -9.22 6.45 -5.49
N LEU A 183 -8.98 6.17 -6.78
CA LEU A 183 -9.64 6.90 -7.88
C LEU A 183 -11.16 6.78 -7.79
N LYS A 184 -11.68 5.58 -7.57
CA LYS A 184 -13.12 5.34 -7.37
C LYS A 184 -13.67 6.14 -6.19
N ALA A 185 -13.01 6.12 -5.04
CA ALA A 185 -13.41 6.88 -3.85
C ALA A 185 -13.38 8.41 -4.09
N LEU A 186 -12.57 8.88 -5.03
CA LEU A 186 -12.51 10.28 -5.46
C LEU A 186 -13.51 10.62 -6.58
N GLY A 187 -14.29 9.64 -7.07
CA GLY A 187 -15.22 9.82 -8.20
C GLY A 187 -14.51 9.98 -9.55
N LEU A 188 -13.29 9.44 -9.68
CA LEU A 188 -12.47 9.53 -10.89
C LEU A 188 -12.52 8.22 -11.69
N PRO A 189 -12.23 8.27 -13.01
CA PRO A 189 -12.16 7.07 -13.85
C PRO A 189 -11.17 6.04 -13.27
N ASN A 190 -11.57 4.77 -13.27
CA ASN A 190 -10.78 3.69 -12.69
C ASN A 190 -11.07 2.36 -13.41
N ALA A 191 -10.12 1.42 -13.33
CA ALA A 191 -10.24 0.13 -13.99
C ALA A 191 -11.13 -0.87 -13.24
N VAL A 192 -11.37 -0.67 -11.93
CA VAL A 192 -12.20 -1.56 -11.11
C VAL A 192 -13.66 -1.54 -11.55
N ASP A 193 -14.15 -0.39 -11.99
CA ASP A 193 -15.53 -0.26 -12.50
C ASP A 193 -15.71 -0.79 -13.93
N VAL A 194 -14.61 -0.98 -14.68
CA VAL A 194 -14.63 -1.42 -16.09
C VAL A 194 -14.35 -2.92 -16.23
N GLN A 195 -13.50 -3.49 -15.36
CA GLN A 195 -13.16 -4.91 -15.35
C GLN A 195 -13.25 -5.47 -13.92
N PRO A 196 -14.34 -6.18 -13.57
CA PRO A 196 -14.52 -6.77 -12.24
C PRO A 196 -13.44 -7.83 -11.90
N GLU A 197 -12.95 -8.53 -12.93
CA GLU A 197 -11.79 -9.43 -12.87
C GLU A 197 -10.55 -8.63 -13.28
N LEU A 198 -9.90 -8.03 -12.29
CA LEU A 198 -8.83 -7.06 -12.49
C LEU A 198 -7.56 -7.75 -13.03
N ILE A 199 -7.36 -7.80 -14.35
CA ILE A 199 -6.06 -8.12 -14.93
C ILE A 199 -5.24 -6.82 -14.92
N LEU A 200 -4.61 -6.52 -13.77
CA LEU A 200 -3.71 -5.37 -13.68
C LEU A 200 -2.41 -5.67 -14.43
N ALA A 201 -2.38 -5.21 -15.67
CA ALA A 201 -1.31 -4.45 -16.31
C ALA A 201 -1.59 -4.47 -17.82
N ALA A 202 -2.41 -3.52 -18.23
CA ALA A 202 -2.57 -2.96 -19.57
C ALA A 202 -3.85 -2.12 -19.49
N ALA A 203 -3.75 -0.90 -19.00
CA ALA A 203 -4.68 0.14 -19.43
C ALA A 203 -3.99 0.81 -20.61
N ASP A 204 -4.56 0.63 -21.80
CA ASP A 204 -4.02 1.10 -23.07
C ASP A 204 -3.40 2.49 -22.97
N SER A 205 -2.18 2.61 -23.51
CA SER A 205 -1.54 3.89 -23.77
C SER A 205 -2.36 4.65 -24.81
N ALA A 206 -3.28 5.48 -24.35
CA ALA A 206 -3.95 6.48 -25.17
C ALA A 206 -4.09 7.80 -24.40
N ASP A 207 -3.28 8.76 -24.85
CA ASP A 207 -3.44 10.21 -24.74
C ASP A 207 -3.07 11.00 -23.46
N THR A 208 -1.96 11.73 -23.64
CA THR A 208 -1.63 13.10 -23.19
C THR A 208 -1.11 13.29 -21.75
N ALA A 209 -0.04 14.06 -21.51
CA ALA A 209 0.32 15.31 -22.18
C ALA A 209 1.84 15.48 -22.42
N ASP A 210 2.15 16.06 -23.57
CA ASP A 210 3.36 16.85 -23.82
C ASP A 210 3.42 18.04 -22.85
N ALA A 211 4.55 18.17 -22.16
CA ALA A 211 5.27 19.38 -21.71
C ALA A 211 6.11 19.06 -20.46
#